data_AF-X1LBY1-F1
#
_entry.id   AF-X1LBY1-F1
#
_cell.length_a   1.000
_cell.length_b   1.000
_cell.length_c   1.000
_cell.angle_alpha   90.00
_cell.angle_beta   90.00
_cell.angle_gamma   90.00
#
_symmetry.space_group_name_H-M   'P 1'
#
loop_
_entity.id
_entity.type
_entity.pdbx_description
1 polymer ?
#
loop_
_entity_poly.entity_id
_entity_poly.type
_entity_poly.pdbx_seq_one_letter_code
_entity_poly.pdbx_strand_id
1 'polypeptide(L)'
;MTEPIRPADFEHIEEKMREIIKADKPFIRKEMTRTEALAKLSSDKYKTDNIKHADSNVISFYSQGDHFEDLCRGPHLPSTGRVVSFKIMSVAGAYWHGDPTQKMLQRVYGTAWPSKKELDDYLQRLQEAKNATTASWAGSWIY
;
A
#
# COMPACT_ATOMS: atom_id res chain seq x y z
N MET A 1 1.32 -15.20 8.55
CA MET A 1 2.43 -15.05 7.59
C MET A 1 3.65 -14.59 8.36
N THR A 2 4.64 -15.48 8.50
CA THR A 2 5.81 -15.28 9.38
C THR A 2 7.08 -14.97 8.57
N GLU A 3 7.00 -15.05 7.25
CA GLU A 3 8.13 -14.87 6.36
C GLU A 3 8.23 -13.42 5.87
N PRO A 4 9.44 -12.83 5.85
CA PRO A 4 9.66 -11.51 5.28
C PRO A 4 9.38 -11.50 3.78
N ILE A 5 8.62 -10.50 3.31
CA ILE A 5 8.45 -10.22 1.87
C ILE A 5 9.81 -9.88 1.25
N ARG A 6 10.11 -10.52 0.12
CA ARG A 6 11.33 -10.36 -0.69
C ARG A 6 10.97 -9.89 -2.10
N PRO A 7 11.93 -9.34 -2.86
CA PRO A 7 11.70 -8.97 -4.26
C PRO A 7 11.19 -10.13 -5.14
N ALA A 8 11.56 -11.37 -4.82
CA ALA A 8 11.07 -12.56 -5.52
C ALA A 8 9.56 -12.79 -5.33
N ASP A 9 8.95 -12.28 -4.26
CA ASP A 9 7.52 -12.43 -3.99
C ASP A 9 6.67 -11.42 -4.77
N PHE A 10 7.28 -10.37 -5.33
CA PHE A 10 6.56 -9.26 -5.96
C PHE A 10 5.72 -9.74 -7.14
N GLU A 11 6.26 -10.62 -7.99
CA GLU A 11 5.53 -11.13 -9.14
C GLU A 11 4.26 -11.91 -8.72
N HIS A 12 4.38 -12.75 -7.68
CA HIS A 12 3.24 -13.50 -7.14
C HIS A 12 2.19 -12.59 -6.50
N ILE A 13 2.63 -11.57 -5.73
CA ILE A 13 1.72 -10.59 -5.14
C ILE A 13 1.00 -9.82 -6.25
N GLU A 14 1.71 -9.37 -7.29
CA GLU A 14 1.11 -8.65 -8.41
C GLU A 14 0.15 -9.52 -9.21
N GLU A 15 0.44 -10.81 -9.39
CA GLU A 15 -0.48 -11.76 -9.99
C GLU A 15 -1.77 -11.88 -9.18
N LYS A 16 -1.65 -12.02 -7.85
CA LYS A 16 -2.82 -12.04 -6.98
C LYS A 16 -3.63 -10.74 -7.04
N MET A 17 -2.96 -9.60 -7.12
CA MET A 17 -3.63 -8.32 -7.34
C MET A 17 -4.37 -8.29 -8.68
N ARG A 18 -3.77 -8.81 -9.77
CA ARG A 18 -4.43 -8.92 -11.09
C ARG A 18 -5.68 -9.82 -11.03
N GLU A 19 -5.63 -10.93 -10.31
CA GLU A 19 -6.81 -11.78 -10.08
C GLU A 19 -7.95 -11.02 -9.37
N ILE A 20 -7.62 -10.25 -8.33
CA ILE A 20 -8.58 -9.45 -7.55
C ILE A 20 -9.19 -8.32 -8.40
N ILE A 21 -8.40 -7.70 -9.27
CA ILE A 21 -8.86 -6.68 -10.22
C ILE A 21 -9.81 -7.30 -11.24
N LYS A 22 -9.45 -8.48 -11.79
CA LYS A 22 -10.28 -9.21 -12.75
C LYS A 22 -11.64 -9.62 -12.16
N ALA A 23 -11.71 -9.85 -10.85
CA ALA A 23 -12.97 -10.15 -10.17
C ALA A 23 -13.93 -8.95 -10.08
N ASP A 24 -13.47 -7.72 -10.38
CA ASP A 24 -14.24 -6.47 -10.45
C ASP A 24 -15.27 -6.30 -9.32
N LYS A 25 -14.81 -6.46 -8.07
CA LYS A 25 -15.70 -6.35 -6.91
C LYS A 25 -15.92 -4.88 -6.56
N PRO A 26 -17.15 -4.49 -6.19
CA PRO A 26 -17.43 -3.14 -5.72
C PRO A 26 -16.78 -2.89 -4.37
N PHE A 27 -16.34 -1.65 -4.14
CA PHE A 27 -15.92 -1.20 -2.81
C PHE A 27 -17.15 -0.73 -2.03
N ILE A 28 -17.48 -1.43 -0.95
CA ILE A 28 -18.62 -1.12 -0.11
C ILE A 28 -18.14 -0.35 1.11
N ARG A 29 -18.54 0.92 1.22
CA ARG A 29 -18.28 1.75 2.39
C ARG A 29 -19.28 1.43 3.50
N LYS A 30 -18.77 1.12 4.69
CA LYS A 30 -19.55 0.97 5.92
C LYS A 30 -19.08 2.00 6.92
N GLU A 31 -20.02 2.63 7.61
CA GLU A 31 -19.72 3.59 8.67
C GLU A 31 -20.17 3.02 10.00
N MET A 32 -19.38 3.28 11.03
CA MET A 32 -19.72 2.92 12.39
C MET A 32 -19.19 3.98 13.35
N THR A 33 -19.71 3.97 14.57
CA THR A 33 -19.24 4.87 15.62
C THR A 33 -17.82 4.50 16.04
N ARG A 34 -17.07 5.47 16.59
CA ARG A 34 -15.74 5.22 17.16
C ARG A 34 -15.75 4.05 18.17
N THR A 35 -16.77 3.99 19.02
CA THR A 35 -16.88 2.94 20.05
C THR A 35 -17.03 1.55 19.43
N GLU A 36 -17.89 1.40 18.42
CA GLU A 36 -18.07 0.13 17.70
C GLU A 36 -16.79 -0.27 16.95
N ALA A 37 -16.13 0.68 16.30
CA ALA A 37 -14.87 0.44 15.60
C ALA A 37 -13.75 -0.05 16.53
N LEU A 38 -13.63 0.57 17.72
CA LEU A 38 -12.66 0.17 18.74
C LEU A 38 -12.95 -1.22 19.30
N ALA A 39 -14.23 -1.56 19.53
CA ALA A 39 -14.61 -2.89 19.98
C ALA A 39 -14.26 -3.95 18.92
N LYS A 40 -14.58 -3.66 17.65
CA LYS A 40 -14.33 -4.55 16.51
C LYS A 40 -12.84 -4.79 16.24
N LEU A 41 -11.99 -3.77 16.40
CA LEU A 41 -10.55 -3.84 16.13
C LEU A 41 -9.69 -4.02 17.40
N SER A 42 -10.30 -4.41 18.52
CA SER A 42 -9.63 -4.53 19.82
C SER A 42 -8.38 -5.44 19.82
N SER A 43 -8.31 -6.42 18.93
CA SER A 43 -7.14 -7.30 18.76
C SER A 43 -6.02 -6.71 17.89
N ASP A 44 -6.30 -5.67 17.11
CA ASP A 44 -5.33 -5.01 16.22
C ASP A 44 -4.86 -3.69 16.83
N LYS A 45 -3.70 -3.73 17.48
CA LYS A 45 -3.11 -2.56 18.14
C LYS A 45 -2.87 -1.40 17.19
N TYR A 46 -2.53 -1.67 15.92
CA TYR A 46 -2.15 -0.65 14.95
C TYR A 46 -3.39 0.08 14.44
N LYS A 47 -4.44 -0.67 14.06
CA LYS A 47 -5.71 -0.07 13.61
C LYS A 47 -6.44 0.64 14.76
N THR A 48 -6.36 0.11 15.97
CA THR A 48 -6.91 0.76 17.16
C THR A 48 -6.25 2.11 17.43
N ASP A 49 -4.92 2.21 17.28
CA ASP A 49 -4.21 3.47 17.45
C ASP A 49 -4.63 4.50 16.40
N ASN A 50 -4.81 4.09 15.15
CA ASN A 50 -5.32 4.97 14.09
C ASN A 50 -6.71 5.54 14.42
N ILE A 51 -7.61 4.72 14.98
CA ILE A 51 -8.97 5.18 15.38
C ILE A 51 -8.91 6.20 16.51
N LYS A 52 -7.99 6.03 17.47
CA LYS A 52 -7.81 6.96 18.60
C LYS A 52 -7.30 8.33 18.13
N HIS A 53 -6.46 8.36 17.11
CA HIS A 53 -5.92 9.59 16.54
C HIS A 53 -6.78 10.21 15.43
N ALA A 54 -7.85 9.55 15.00
CA ALA A 54 -8.77 10.12 14.02
C ALA A 54 -9.57 11.28 14.63
N ASP A 55 -9.71 12.41 13.94
CA ASP A 55 -10.49 13.56 14.43
C ASP A 55 -12.02 13.30 14.40
N SER A 56 -12.48 12.39 13.53
CA SER A 56 -13.90 12.11 13.31
C SER A 56 -14.47 11.10 14.32
N ASN A 57 -15.71 11.34 14.74
CA ASN A 57 -16.48 10.37 15.54
C ASN A 57 -17.08 9.23 14.70
N VAL A 58 -17.16 9.42 13.39
CA VAL A 58 -17.58 8.40 12.42
C VAL A 58 -16.34 7.79 11.79
N ILE A 59 -16.23 6.47 11.92
CA ILE A 59 -15.14 5.68 11.36
C ILE A 59 -15.67 4.90 10.17
N SER A 60 -15.00 5.06 9.02
CA SER A 60 -15.36 4.39 7.79
C SER A 60 -14.47 3.19 7.52
N PHE A 61 -15.09 2.13 7.00
CA PHE A 61 -14.46 0.92 6.54
C PHE A 61 -14.83 0.67 5.08
N TYR A 62 -13.89 0.14 4.32
CA TYR A 62 -14.11 -0.29 2.95
C TYR A 62 -13.95 -1.79 2.86
N SER A 63 -14.99 -2.47 2.39
CA SER A 63 -15.00 -3.91 2.18
C SER A 63 -15.03 -4.24 0.70
N GLN A 64 -14.29 -5.28 0.32
CA GLN A 64 -14.27 -5.81 -1.04
C GLN A 64 -14.80 -7.26 -1.05
N GLY A 65 -16.04 -7.42 -0.57
CA GLY A 65 -16.67 -8.71 -0.31
C GLY A 65 -16.37 -9.24 1.10
N ASP A 66 -16.55 -10.54 1.30
CA ASP A 66 -16.68 -11.10 2.66
C ASP A 66 -15.37 -11.27 3.43
N HIS A 67 -14.23 -11.30 2.73
CA HIS A 67 -12.95 -11.71 3.33
C HIS A 67 -11.96 -10.57 3.55
N PHE A 68 -12.25 -9.36 3.08
CA PHE A 68 -11.36 -8.22 3.23
C PHE A 68 -12.13 -6.94 3.55
N GLU A 69 -11.72 -6.29 4.64
CA GLU A 69 -12.24 -5.02 5.11
C GLU A 69 -11.08 -4.18 5.66
N ASP A 70 -10.99 -2.94 5.20
CA ASP A 70 -9.92 -2.03 5.57
C ASP A 70 -10.45 -0.74 6.21
N LEU A 71 -9.66 -0.21 7.15
CA LEU A 71 -9.94 1.03 7.86
C LEU A 71 -9.37 2.19 7.07
N CYS A 72 -10.23 2.94 6.37
CA CYS A 72 -9.79 4.05 5.54
C CYS A 72 -10.86 5.14 5.47
N ARG A 73 -10.42 6.40 5.37
CA ARG A 73 -11.30 7.57 5.16
C ARG A 73 -11.83 7.65 3.72
N GLY A 74 -11.05 7.19 2.74
CA GLY A 74 -11.36 7.31 1.32
C GLY A 74 -11.27 8.75 0.77
N PRO A 75 -11.79 8.99 -0.45
CA PRO A 75 -12.61 8.08 -1.26
C PRO A 75 -11.79 6.95 -1.93
N HIS A 76 -12.42 5.79 -2.11
CA HIS A 76 -11.90 4.70 -2.94
C HIS A 76 -12.48 4.76 -4.36
N LEU A 77 -11.86 4.02 -5.28
CA LEU A 77 -12.48 3.74 -6.58
C LEU A 77 -13.83 3.02 -6.39
N PRO A 78 -14.76 3.11 -7.36
CA PRO A 78 -16.03 2.37 -7.31
C PRO A 78 -15.89 0.84 -7.24
N SER A 79 -14.91 0.28 -7.95
CA SER A 79 -14.66 -1.17 -8.00
C SER A 79 -13.18 -1.48 -8.20
N THR A 80 -12.76 -2.71 -7.92
CA THR A 80 -11.37 -3.13 -8.16
C THR A 80 -10.99 -3.20 -9.62
N GLY A 81 -11.94 -3.44 -10.53
CA GLY A 81 -11.68 -3.48 -11.97
C GLY A 81 -11.23 -2.13 -12.54
N ARG A 82 -11.43 -1.02 -11.80
CA ARG A 82 -10.96 0.31 -12.21
C ARG A 82 -9.46 0.54 -11.99
N VAL A 83 -8.76 -0.35 -11.30
CA VAL A 83 -7.30 -0.29 -11.19
C VAL A 83 -6.71 -0.81 -12.50
N VAL A 84 -6.10 0.07 -13.29
CA VAL A 84 -5.64 -0.27 -14.65
C VAL A 84 -4.20 -0.75 -14.66
N SER A 85 -3.26 0.01 -14.10
CA SER A 85 -1.83 -0.29 -14.17
C SER A 85 -1.18 -0.01 -12.85
N PHE A 86 -0.39 -0.96 -12.36
CA PHE A 86 0.31 -0.86 -11.08
C PHE A 86 1.61 -1.65 -11.11
N LYS A 87 2.52 -1.32 -10.20
CA LYS A 87 3.78 -2.04 -10.02
C LYS A 87 4.27 -1.95 -8.58
N ILE A 88 4.78 -3.06 -8.05
CA ILE A 88 5.50 -3.10 -6.78
C ILE A 88 6.95 -2.69 -7.04
N MET A 89 7.43 -1.72 -6.26
CA MET A 89 8.72 -1.07 -6.48
C MET A 89 9.80 -1.60 -5.54
N SER A 90 9.50 -1.69 -4.25
CA SER A 90 10.47 -2.08 -3.23
C SER A 90 9.78 -2.48 -1.92
N VAL A 91 10.55 -3.12 -1.05
CA VAL A 91 10.16 -3.43 0.32
C VAL A 91 11.21 -2.84 1.26
N ALA A 92 10.78 -2.23 2.36
CA ALA A 92 11.64 -1.68 3.39
C ALA A 92 11.15 -2.09 4.77
N GLY A 93 12.08 -2.14 5.75
CA GLY A 93 11.72 -2.20 7.15
C GLY A 93 11.20 -0.85 7.63
N ALA A 94 10.14 -0.85 8.44
CA ALA A 94 9.64 0.34 9.09
C ALA A 94 9.28 0.02 10.55
N TYR A 95 9.50 0.97 11.44
CA TYR A 95 9.11 0.87 12.83
C TYR A 95 7.83 1.66 13.10
N TRP A 96 7.01 1.16 14.01
CA TRP A 96 5.78 1.84 14.42
C TRP A 96 6.13 3.17 15.10
N HIS A 97 5.55 4.29 14.65
CA HIS A 97 5.91 5.66 15.08
C HIS A 97 7.42 5.97 15.03
N GLY A 98 8.20 5.21 14.26
CA GLY A 98 9.66 5.33 14.22
C GLY A 98 10.39 4.78 15.46
N ASP A 99 9.69 4.12 16.38
CA ASP A 99 10.27 3.58 17.61
C ASP A 99 10.98 2.23 17.35
N PRO A 100 12.33 2.19 17.42
CA PRO A 100 13.11 0.99 17.13
C PRO A 100 12.93 -0.13 18.17
N THR A 101 12.32 0.15 19.33
CA THR A 101 12.00 -0.88 20.33
C THR A 101 10.75 -1.68 19.95
N GLN A 102 9.96 -1.19 19.00
CA GLN A 102 8.77 -1.88 18.52
C GLN A 102 9.12 -2.97 17.50
N LYS A 103 8.18 -3.90 17.32
CA LYS A 103 8.25 -4.91 16.27
C LYS A 103 8.47 -4.24 14.90
N MET A 104 9.53 -4.63 14.20
CA MET A 104 9.79 -4.21 12.82
C MET A 104 8.66 -4.67 11.90
N LEU A 105 8.07 -3.71 11.19
CA LEU A 105 7.05 -3.91 10.16
C LEU A 105 7.69 -3.88 8.77
N GLN A 106 6.99 -4.43 7.80
CA GLN A 106 7.39 -4.38 6.40
C GLN A 106 6.52 -3.38 5.66
N ARG A 107 7.17 -2.42 5.01
CA ARG A 107 6.53 -1.43 4.15
C ARG A 107 6.80 -1.81 2.70
N VAL A 108 5.74 -2.11 1.97
CA VAL A 108 5.79 -2.36 0.53
C VAL A 108 5.46 -1.05 -0.19
N TYR A 109 6.35 -0.63 -1.09
CA TYR A 109 6.14 0.52 -1.95
C TYR A 109 5.64 0.04 -3.31
N GLY A 110 4.58 0.67 -3.80
CA GLY A 110 4.04 0.44 -5.12
C GLY A 110 3.56 1.74 -5.76
N THR A 111 3.36 1.71 -7.06
CA THR A 111 2.82 2.83 -7.85
C THR A 111 1.65 2.35 -8.69
N ALA A 112 0.68 3.22 -8.95
CA ALA A 112 -0.49 2.93 -9.77
C ALA A 112 -0.82 4.12 -10.67
N TRP A 113 -1.26 3.83 -11.90
CA TRP A 113 -1.50 4.79 -12.97
C TRP A 113 -2.79 4.43 -13.72
N PRO A 114 -3.49 5.44 -14.29
CA PRO A 114 -4.72 5.22 -15.05
C PRO A 114 -4.48 4.54 -16.40
N SER A 115 -3.25 4.55 -16.92
CA SER A 115 -2.88 3.87 -18.17
C SER A 115 -1.53 3.17 -18.06
N LYS A 116 -1.35 2.12 -18.87
CA LYS A 116 -0.07 1.40 -18.95
C LYS A 116 1.05 2.30 -19.48
N LYS A 117 0.73 3.16 -20.45
CA LYS A 117 1.67 4.11 -21.03
C LYS A 117 2.27 5.04 -19.97
N GLU A 118 1.44 5.61 -19.10
CA GLU A 118 1.92 6.49 -18.04
C GLU A 118 2.80 5.77 -17.01
N LEU A 119 2.44 4.52 -16.68
CA LEU A 119 3.29 3.69 -15.83
C LEU A 119 4.64 3.43 -16.49
N ASP A 120 4.67 3.04 -17.76
CA ASP A 120 5.91 2.76 -18.49
C ASP A 120 6.78 4.03 -18.59
N ASP A 121 6.19 5.18 -18.91
CA ASP A 121 6.87 6.48 -18.95
C ASP A 121 7.44 6.87 -17.56
N TYR A 122 6.73 6.55 -16.48
CA TYR A 122 7.22 6.78 -15.11
C TYR A 122 8.41 5.87 -14.77
N LEU A 123 8.33 4.58 -15.11
CA LEU A 123 9.40 3.63 -14.86
C LEU A 123 10.65 3.95 -15.68
N GLN A 124 10.49 4.41 -16.93
CA GLN A 124 11.59 4.88 -17.75
C GLN A 124 12.31 6.07 -17.10
N ARG A 125 11.57 7.09 -16.64
CA ARG A 125 12.15 8.25 -15.95
C ARG A 125 12.90 7.87 -14.68
N LEU A 126 12.39 6.90 -13.92
CA LEU A 126 13.10 6.37 -12.74
C LEU A 126 14.41 5.67 -13.12
N GLN A 127 14.43 4.93 -14.22
CA GLN A 127 15.64 4.26 -14.69
C GLN A 127 16.68 5.27 -15.18
N GLU A 128 16.26 6.28 -15.94
CA GLU A 128 17.12 7.38 -16.40
C GLU A 128 17.73 8.15 -15.22
N ALA A 129 16.94 8.47 -14.19
CA ALA A 129 17.42 9.15 -12.98
C ALA A 129 18.45 8.32 -12.20
N LYS A 130 18.27 6.99 -12.11
CA LYS A 130 19.26 6.09 -11.50
C LYS A 130 20.56 6.04 -12.30
N ASN A 131 20.47 6.01 -13.63
CA ASN A 131 21.62 6.02 -14.52
C ASN A 131 22.38 7.36 -14.45
N ALA A 132 21.65 8.48 -14.40
CA ALA A 132 22.26 9.82 -14.28
C ALA A 132 22.98 10.01 -12.93
N THR A 133 22.40 9.49 -11.85
CA THR A 133 23.03 9.52 -10.51
C THR A 133 24.26 8.62 -10.47
N THR A 134 24.21 7.42 -11.04
CA THR A 134 25.42 6.55 -11.10
C THR A 134 26.54 7.16 -11.95
N ALA A 135 26.20 7.86 -13.04
CA ALA A 135 27.17 8.58 -13.86
C ALA A 135 27.80 9.80 -13.15
N SER A 136 27.02 10.56 -12.36
CA SER A 136 27.55 11.73 -11.64
C SER A 136 28.52 11.35 -10.52
N TRP A 137 28.30 10.21 -9.86
CA TRP A 137 29.22 9.71 -8.84
C TRP A 137 30.48 9.11 -9.47
N ALA A 138 30.39 8.42 -10.61
CA ALA A 138 31.57 7.92 -11.32
C ALA A 138 32.53 9.06 -11.78
N GLY A 139 31.99 10.25 -12.08
CA GLY A 139 32.76 11.42 -12.45
C GLY A 139 33.40 12.19 -11.27
N SER A 140 33.02 11.90 -10.02
CA SER A 140 33.47 12.66 -8.84
C SER A 140 34.58 11.98 -8.04
N TRP A 141 35.07 10.81 -8.48
CA TRP A 141 36.16 10.05 -7.85
C TRP A 141 37.45 9.99 -8.69
N ILE A 142 37.56 10.83 -9.73
CA ILE A 142 38.77 10.93 -10.56
C ILE A 142 39.34 12.35 -10.46
N TYR A 143 39.86 12.71 -9.27
CA TYR A 143 40.92 13.71 -9.08
C TYR A 143 41.59 13.46 -7.74
#